data_AF-A0A3L6RD53-F1
#
_entry.id   AF-A0A3L6RD53-F1
#
_cell.length_a   1.000
_cell.length_b   1.000
_cell.length_c   1.000
_cell.angle_alpha   90.00
_cell.angle_beta   90.00
_cell.angle_gamma   90.00
#
_symmetry.space_group_name_H-M   'P 1'
#
loop_
_entity.id
_entity.type
_entity.pdbx_description
1 polymer ?
#
loop_
_entity_poly.entity_id
_entity_poly.type
_entity_poly.pdbx_seq_one_letter_code
_entity_poly.pdbx_strand_id
1 'polypeptide(L)'
;MLLPFLVATLSADDVPADTKLPCLAALRNLSTKLEHVWDVVSSGAVHALLSLVLDKTASEAALSILGELAATSAAGKKAMEEDEAAPRALLEAMTWHGSARCQEHATYLVMVLAHGSRALRRQMRQLGVVQALLEVSLLGSPLAQRRAAKVLQWFKEEGQSRIRAHSGPRMDGASCHDGGGGQDAKDCRDTVDKIVKQSLDRNMKSILRRATASVDLTNVKLLVASSSSKSLPC
;
A
#
# COMPACT_ATOMS: atom_id res chain seq x y z
N MET A 1 -4.70 -1.60 40.30
CA MET A 1 -3.41 -2.29 40.49
C MET A 1 -3.19 -3.51 39.57
N LEU A 2 -4.25 -4.15 39.05
CA LEU A 2 -4.10 -5.33 38.19
C LEU A 2 -3.51 -5.03 36.80
N LEU A 3 -4.01 -4.01 36.08
CA LEU A 3 -3.56 -3.72 34.71
C LEU A 3 -2.05 -3.41 34.60
N PRO A 4 -1.46 -2.52 35.43
CA PRO A 4 -0.02 -2.29 35.39
C PRO A 4 0.81 -3.56 35.64
N PHE A 5 0.34 -4.44 36.54
CA PHE A 5 1.00 -5.72 36.81
C PHE A 5 0.96 -6.66 35.60
N LEU A 6 -0.20 -6.77 34.94
CA LEU A 6 -0.35 -7.57 33.72
C LEU A 6 0.56 -7.05 32.62
N VAL A 7 0.58 -5.74 32.36
CA VAL A 7 1.41 -5.13 31.32
C VAL A 7 2.90 -5.34 31.61
N ALA A 8 3.34 -5.12 32.85
CA ALA A 8 4.72 -5.36 33.24
C ALA A 8 5.13 -6.83 33.05
N THR A 9 4.27 -7.77 33.41
CA THR A 9 4.52 -9.21 33.25
C THR A 9 4.59 -9.61 31.78
N LEU A 10 3.72 -9.05 30.93
CA LEU A 10 3.70 -9.31 29.49
C LEU A 10 4.89 -8.70 28.74
N SER A 11 5.43 -7.58 29.25
CA SER A 11 6.57 -6.87 28.64
C SER A 11 7.92 -7.42 29.08
N ALA A 12 7.96 -8.33 30.06
CA ALA A 12 9.20 -8.91 30.56
C ALA A 12 9.67 -10.07 29.67
N ASP A 13 10.94 -10.04 29.30
CA ASP A 13 11.56 -11.06 28.43
C ASP A 13 11.71 -12.41 29.13
N ASP A 14 12.10 -12.40 30.41
CA ASP A 14 12.43 -13.61 31.19
C ASP A 14 11.21 -14.33 31.79
N VAL A 15 9.99 -13.88 31.50
CA VAL A 15 8.77 -14.50 32.02
C VAL A 15 8.39 -15.69 31.15
N PRO A 16 8.23 -16.90 31.73
CA PRO A 16 7.89 -18.10 30.97
C PRO A 16 6.51 -17.98 30.34
N ALA A 17 6.32 -18.67 29.21
CA ALA A 17 5.06 -18.71 28.47
C ALA A 17 3.87 -19.11 29.37
N ASP A 18 4.08 -20.06 30.28
CA ASP A 18 3.07 -20.54 31.24
C ASP A 18 2.55 -19.45 32.18
N THR A 19 3.32 -18.37 32.36
CA THR A 19 2.88 -17.18 33.12
C THR A 19 2.29 -16.10 32.21
N LYS A 20 2.81 -15.94 30.98
CA LYS A 20 2.28 -14.99 30.00
C LYS A 20 0.86 -15.35 29.55
N LEU A 21 0.57 -16.63 29.33
CA LEU A 21 -0.73 -17.10 28.82
C LEU A 21 -1.92 -16.77 29.76
N PRO A 22 -1.86 -17.05 31.09
CA PRO A 22 -2.88 -16.59 32.03
C PRO A 22 -3.03 -15.06 32.06
N CYS A 23 -1.92 -14.32 31.94
CA CYS A 23 -1.96 -12.85 31.90
C CYS A 23 -2.69 -12.34 30.64
N LEU A 24 -2.45 -12.95 29.49
CA LEU A 24 -3.16 -12.65 28.24
C LEU A 24 -4.65 -12.99 28.36
N ALA A 25 -5.01 -14.12 28.97
CA ALA A 25 -6.41 -14.48 29.21
C ALA A 25 -7.11 -13.47 30.13
N ALA A 26 -6.45 -13.04 31.21
CA ALA A 26 -6.96 -12.01 32.10
C ALA A 26 -7.13 -10.67 31.36
N LEU A 27 -6.13 -10.27 30.57
CA LEU A 27 -6.17 -9.04 29.78
C LEU A 27 -7.31 -9.07 28.75
N ARG A 28 -7.52 -10.20 28.07
CA ARG A 28 -8.63 -10.41 27.14
C ARG A 28 -9.99 -10.25 27.82
N ASN A 29 -10.15 -10.84 29.00
CA ASN A 29 -11.39 -10.73 29.76
C ASN A 29 -11.68 -9.28 30.20
N LEU A 30 -10.63 -8.49 30.44
CA LEU A 30 -10.77 -7.06 30.69
C LEU A 30 -11.09 -6.29 29.40
N SER A 31 -10.42 -6.57 28.28
CA SER A 31 -10.62 -5.87 27.00
C SER A 31 -11.98 -6.13 26.35
N THR A 32 -12.65 -7.24 26.67
CA THR A 32 -14.01 -7.52 26.16
C THR A 32 -15.10 -6.73 26.89
N LYS A 33 -14.79 -6.16 28.06
CA LYS A 33 -15.70 -5.30 28.83
C LYS A 33 -15.49 -3.83 28.46
N LEU A 34 -16.48 -3.22 27.81
CA LEU A 34 -16.41 -1.83 27.33
C LEU A 34 -15.99 -0.82 28.42
N GLU A 35 -16.40 -1.04 29.67
CA GLU A 35 -16.04 -0.24 30.84
C GLU A 35 -14.52 -0.20 31.12
N HIS A 36 -13.76 -1.21 30.69
CA HIS A 36 -12.33 -1.33 30.95
C HIS A 36 -11.46 -1.18 29.70
N VAL A 37 -12.05 -1.10 28.51
CA VAL A 37 -11.32 -0.96 27.24
C VAL A 37 -10.40 0.24 27.25
N TRP A 38 -10.87 1.39 27.76
CA TRP A 38 -10.05 2.60 27.81
C TRP A 38 -8.84 2.45 28.74
N ASP A 39 -9.03 1.84 29.91
CA ASP A 39 -7.97 1.60 30.87
C ASP A 39 -6.93 0.62 30.31
N VAL A 40 -7.38 -0.42 29.60
CA VAL A 40 -6.50 -1.37 28.90
C VAL A 40 -5.64 -0.63 27.88
N VAL A 41 -6.25 0.19 27.01
CA VAL A 41 -5.49 0.93 25.98
C VAL A 41 -4.49 1.90 26.61
N SER A 42 -4.91 2.64 27.64
CA SER A 42 -4.06 3.64 28.32
C SER A 42 -2.94 3.03 29.18
N SER A 43 -3.01 1.74 29.49
CA SER A 43 -2.04 1.05 30.34
C SER A 43 -0.73 0.66 29.63
N GLY A 44 -0.62 0.88 28.32
CA GLY A 44 0.50 0.39 27.50
C GLY A 44 0.34 -1.06 27.02
N ALA A 45 -0.82 -1.66 27.27
CA ALA A 45 -1.10 -3.04 26.87
C ALA A 45 -0.96 -3.28 25.36
N VAL A 46 -1.29 -2.29 24.52
CA VAL A 46 -1.15 -2.40 23.06
C VAL A 46 0.30 -2.66 22.66
N HIS A 47 1.24 -1.89 23.20
CA HIS A 47 2.67 -2.06 22.92
C HIS A 47 3.20 -3.42 23.41
N ALA A 48 2.82 -3.82 24.62
CA ALA A 48 3.19 -5.11 25.19
C ALA A 48 2.66 -6.28 24.32
N LEU A 49 1.41 -6.19 23.88
CA LEU A 49 0.80 -7.18 22.98
C LEU A 49 1.49 -7.22 21.61
N LEU A 50 1.83 -6.08 21.03
CA LEU A 50 2.56 -6.01 19.75
C LEU A 50 3.94 -6.67 19.84
N SER A 51 4.63 -6.51 20.96
CA SER A 51 5.92 -7.18 21.20
C SER A 51 5.77 -8.71 21.27
N LEU A 52 4.65 -9.19 21.81
CA LEU A 52 4.32 -10.62 21.89
C LEU A 52 3.84 -11.25 20.58
N VAL A 53 3.57 -10.46 19.53
CA VAL A 53 3.19 -10.98 18.20
C VAL A 53 4.29 -11.87 17.61
N LEU A 54 5.56 -11.64 17.99
CA LEU A 54 6.70 -12.41 17.52
C LEU A 54 7.02 -13.62 18.42
N ASP A 55 6.34 -13.74 19.57
CA ASP A 55 6.51 -14.85 20.49
C ASP A 55 5.80 -16.11 19.97
N LYS A 56 6.54 -17.21 19.82
CA LYS A 56 6.02 -18.49 19.26
C LYS A 56 4.82 -19.05 20.03
N THR A 57 4.71 -18.75 21.32
CA THR A 57 3.70 -19.30 22.23
C THR A 57 2.55 -18.34 22.48
N ALA A 58 2.83 -17.04 22.55
CA ALA A 58 1.86 -16.01 22.89
C ALA A 58 1.26 -15.28 21.68
N SER A 59 1.85 -15.40 20.49
CA SER A 59 1.44 -14.68 19.28
C SER A 59 -0.03 -14.82 18.91
N GLU A 60 -0.59 -16.04 18.91
CA GLU A 60 -2.01 -16.25 18.58
C GLU A 60 -2.93 -15.49 19.54
N ALA A 61 -2.67 -15.60 20.84
CA ALA A 61 -3.46 -14.93 21.87
C ALA A 61 -3.30 -13.40 21.78
N ALA A 62 -2.08 -12.92 21.59
CA ALA A 62 -1.80 -11.49 21.44
C ALA A 62 -2.49 -10.89 20.21
N LEU A 63 -2.37 -11.53 19.04
CA LEU A 63 -3.02 -11.12 17.80
C LEU A 63 -4.55 -11.15 17.92
N SER A 64 -5.10 -12.13 18.62
CA SER A 64 -6.54 -12.23 18.87
C SER A 64 -7.04 -11.03 19.69
N ILE A 65 -6.36 -10.71 20.80
CA ILE A 65 -6.70 -9.57 21.68
C ILE A 65 -6.56 -8.24 20.92
N LEU A 66 -5.46 -8.06 20.17
CA LEU A 66 -5.25 -6.87 19.35
C LEU A 66 -6.35 -6.73 18.28
N GLY A 67 -6.75 -7.83 17.63
CA GLY A 67 -7.86 -7.85 16.68
C GLY A 67 -9.18 -7.41 17.31
N GLU A 68 -9.53 -7.95 18.49
CA GLU A 68 -10.72 -7.58 19.24
C GLU A 68 -10.68 -6.10 19.66
N LEU A 69 -9.55 -5.62 20.18
CA LEU A 69 -9.37 -4.21 20.57
C LEU A 69 -9.50 -3.27 19.37
N ALA A 70 -8.90 -3.60 18.23
CA ALA A 70 -8.98 -2.75 17.03
C ALA A 70 -10.42 -2.68 16.46
N ALA A 71 -11.20 -3.74 16.63
CA ALA A 71 -12.59 -3.82 16.16
C ALA A 71 -13.58 -3.11 17.09
N THR A 72 -13.32 -3.14 18.41
CA THR A 72 -14.25 -2.63 19.43
C THR A 72 -13.89 -1.23 19.95
N SER A 73 -12.63 -0.81 19.77
CA SER A 73 -12.11 0.44 20.32
C SER A 73 -11.41 1.30 19.27
N ALA A 74 -11.96 2.48 18.99
CA ALA A 74 -11.29 3.48 18.16
C ALA A 74 -9.96 3.93 18.80
N ALA A 75 -9.91 4.00 20.13
CA ALA A 75 -8.69 4.32 20.88
C ALA A 75 -7.63 3.23 20.75
N GLY A 76 -8.04 1.96 20.88
CA GLY A 76 -7.13 0.82 20.70
C GLY A 76 -6.58 0.73 19.28
N LYS A 77 -7.44 0.94 18.28
CA LYS A 77 -7.04 1.07 16.88
C LYS A 77 -6.02 2.19 16.68
N LYS A 78 -6.31 3.39 17.19
CA LYS A 78 -5.42 4.55 17.07
C LYS A 78 -4.07 4.28 17.74
N ALA A 79 -4.05 3.70 18.93
CA ALA A 79 -2.83 3.33 19.63
C ALA A 79 -1.96 2.36 18.81
N MET A 80 -2.56 1.40 18.10
CA MET A 80 -1.81 0.51 17.20
C MET A 80 -1.28 1.21 15.95
N GLU A 81 -2.01 2.20 15.42
CA GLU A 81 -1.55 2.99 14.27
C GLU A 81 -0.39 3.93 14.63
N GLU A 82 -0.32 4.39 15.87
CA GLU A 82 0.74 5.26 16.40
C GLU A 82 1.96 4.49 16.91
N ASP A 83 1.86 3.16 17.06
CA ASP A 83 2.96 2.31 17.52
C ASP A 83 3.87 1.89 16.34
N GLU A 84 5.13 2.32 16.39
CA GLU A 84 6.13 2.07 15.35
C GLU A 84 6.45 0.58 15.13
N ALA A 85 6.21 -0.28 16.13
CA ALA A 85 6.43 -1.71 16.01
C ALA A 85 5.31 -2.41 15.21
N ALA A 86 4.11 -1.83 15.17
CA ALA A 86 2.93 -2.50 14.62
C ALA A 86 3.08 -2.93 13.15
N PRO A 87 3.54 -2.08 12.21
CA PRO A 87 3.64 -2.44 10.80
C PRO A 87 4.57 -3.63 10.56
N ARG A 88 5.70 -3.66 11.29
CA ARG A 88 6.71 -4.71 11.17
C ARG A 88 6.26 -6.01 11.84
N ALA A 89 5.73 -5.93 13.06
CA ALA A 89 5.22 -7.10 13.78
C ALA A 89 4.12 -7.82 12.98
N LEU A 90 3.20 -7.06 12.38
CA LEU A 90 2.11 -7.62 11.56
C LEU A 90 2.62 -8.23 10.25
N LEU A 91 3.62 -7.62 9.61
CA LEU A 91 4.25 -8.18 8.43
C LEU A 91 4.87 -9.55 8.74
N GLU A 92 5.70 -9.61 9.78
CA GLU A 92 6.40 -10.83 10.18
C GLU A 92 5.40 -11.95 10.55
N ALA A 93 4.32 -11.61 11.28
CA ALA A 93 3.27 -12.57 11.63
C ALA A 93 2.48 -13.09 10.42
N MET A 94 2.25 -12.29 9.37
CA MET A 94 1.61 -12.76 8.14
C MET A 94 2.50 -13.73 7.36
N THR A 95 3.81 -13.55 7.40
CA THR A 95 4.78 -14.44 6.74
C THR A 95 5.14 -15.67 7.59
N TRP A 96 4.48 -15.87 8.72
CA TRP A 96 4.76 -17.00 9.61
C TRP A 96 4.15 -18.31 9.07
N HIS A 97 4.97 -19.14 8.43
CA HIS A 97 4.52 -20.41 7.86
C HIS A 97 4.13 -21.50 8.87
N GLY A 98 4.59 -21.39 10.12
CA GLY A 98 4.29 -22.36 11.18
C GLY A 98 2.93 -22.25 11.87
N SER A 99 2.08 -21.26 11.55
CA SER A 99 0.77 -21.09 12.21
C SER A 99 -0.26 -20.38 11.33
N ALA A 100 -1.18 -21.17 10.75
CA ALA A 100 -2.28 -20.63 9.96
C ALA A 100 -3.19 -19.69 10.76
N ARG A 101 -3.38 -19.95 12.07
CA ARG A 101 -4.18 -19.08 12.94
C ARG A 101 -3.53 -17.73 13.17
N CYS A 102 -2.21 -17.69 13.36
CA CYS A 102 -1.49 -16.42 13.48
C CYS A 102 -1.62 -15.61 12.18
N GLN A 103 -1.44 -16.24 11.02
CA GLN A 103 -1.63 -15.58 9.72
C GLN A 103 -3.05 -15.04 9.56
N GLU A 104 -4.09 -15.79 9.94
CA GLU A 104 -5.48 -15.34 9.87
C GLU A 104 -5.76 -14.10 10.74
N HIS A 105 -5.25 -14.10 11.98
CA HIS A 105 -5.42 -12.98 12.91
C HIS A 105 -4.60 -11.77 12.49
N ALA A 106 -3.35 -11.96 12.08
CA ALA A 106 -2.49 -10.89 11.57
C ALA A 106 -3.11 -10.24 10.33
N THR A 107 -3.58 -11.04 9.37
CA THR A 107 -4.25 -10.52 8.15
C THR A 107 -5.54 -9.78 8.49
N TYR A 108 -6.30 -10.26 9.48
CA TYR A 108 -7.49 -9.54 9.98
C TYR A 108 -7.13 -8.20 10.59
N LEU A 109 -6.13 -8.15 11.45
CA LEU A 109 -5.70 -6.93 12.10
C LEU A 109 -5.20 -5.92 11.06
N VAL A 110 -4.38 -6.35 10.10
CA VAL A 110 -4.01 -5.52 8.94
C VAL A 110 -5.25 -5.03 8.20
N MET A 111 -6.26 -5.88 7.97
CA MET A 111 -7.50 -5.48 7.32
C MET A 111 -8.24 -4.37 8.10
N VAL A 112 -8.31 -4.46 9.42
CA VAL A 112 -8.97 -3.46 10.27
C VAL A 112 -8.19 -2.14 10.29
N LEU A 113 -6.87 -2.19 10.49
CA LEU A 113 -6.03 -1.00 10.57
C LEU A 113 -5.89 -0.32 9.21
N ALA A 114 -5.56 -1.08 8.17
CA ALA A 114 -5.32 -0.56 6.83
C ALA A 114 -6.58 0.02 6.18
N HIS A 115 -7.81 -0.35 6.57
CA HIS A 115 -9.02 0.21 5.97
C HIS A 115 -9.10 1.74 6.12
N GLY A 116 -8.82 2.25 7.32
CA GLY A 116 -8.98 3.67 7.67
C GLY A 116 -7.72 4.53 7.52
N SER A 117 -6.53 3.91 7.50
CA SER A 117 -5.27 4.64 7.67
C SER A 117 -4.40 4.63 6.42
N ARG A 118 -4.39 5.75 5.67
CA ARG A 118 -3.49 5.94 4.53
C ARG A 118 -2.02 6.00 4.94
N ALA A 119 -1.73 6.57 6.11
CA ALA A 119 -0.37 6.65 6.65
C ALA A 119 0.18 5.25 6.90
N LEU A 120 -0.56 4.41 7.63
CA LEU A 120 -0.20 3.02 7.89
C LEU A 120 -0.02 2.24 6.58
N ARG A 121 -0.94 2.36 5.61
CA ARG A 121 -0.79 1.68 4.31
C ARG A 121 0.50 2.07 3.58
N ARG A 122 0.96 3.33 3.69
CA ARG A 122 2.23 3.76 3.08
C ARG A 122 3.42 3.14 3.78
N GLN A 123 3.45 3.17 5.11
CA GLN A 123 4.50 2.57 5.90
C GLN A 123 4.60 1.06 5.65
N MET A 124 3.48 0.35 5.71
CA MET A 124 3.44 -1.08 5.40
C MET A 124 3.86 -1.39 3.96
N ARG A 125 3.51 -0.54 2.98
CA ARG A 125 3.98 -0.71 1.59
C ARG A 125 5.50 -0.63 1.50
N GLN A 126 6.13 0.31 2.20
CA GLN A 126 7.58 0.46 2.22
C GLN A 126 8.27 -0.77 2.84
N LEU A 127 7.62 -1.41 3.81
CA LEU A 127 8.09 -2.65 4.43
C LEU A 127 7.86 -3.91 3.57
N GLY A 128 7.22 -3.81 2.41
CA GLY A 128 6.97 -4.96 1.53
C GLY A 128 5.74 -5.78 1.88
N VAL A 129 4.74 -5.18 2.54
CA VAL A 129 3.48 -5.86 2.90
C VAL A 129 2.72 -6.42 1.69
N VAL A 130 2.88 -5.81 0.51
CA VAL A 130 2.15 -6.21 -0.70
C VAL A 130 2.56 -7.62 -1.12
N GLN A 131 3.86 -7.94 -1.01
CA GLN A 131 4.41 -9.25 -1.32
C GLN A 131 3.89 -10.30 -0.33
N ALA A 132 3.91 -10.00 0.97
CA ALA A 132 3.37 -10.89 2.00
C ALA A 132 1.86 -11.14 1.79
N LEU A 133 1.08 -10.10 1.47
CA LEU A 133 -0.35 -10.25 1.19
C LEU A 133 -0.63 -11.07 -0.07
N LEU A 134 0.18 -10.94 -1.12
CA LEU A 134 0.08 -11.79 -2.31
C LEU A 134 0.34 -13.25 -1.96
N GLU A 135 1.39 -13.51 -1.20
CA GLU A 135 1.71 -14.85 -0.72
C GLU A 135 0.57 -15.46 0.12
N VAL A 136 0.08 -14.72 1.12
CA VAL A 136 -1.06 -15.16 1.95
C VAL A 136 -2.33 -15.36 1.10
N SER A 137 -2.54 -14.56 0.05
CA SER A 137 -3.68 -14.72 -0.86
C SER A 137 -3.62 -15.99 -1.71
N LEU A 138 -2.43 -16.59 -1.86
CA LEU A 138 -2.21 -17.81 -2.64
C LEU A 138 -2.08 -19.05 -1.76
N LEU A 139 -1.38 -18.93 -0.63
CA LEU A 139 -0.94 -20.06 0.20
C LEU A 139 -1.58 -20.09 1.59
N GLY A 140 -2.23 -19.00 2.02
CA GLY A 140 -2.87 -18.93 3.33
C GLY A 140 -4.11 -19.81 3.43
N SER A 141 -4.72 -19.83 4.62
CA SER A 141 -6.02 -20.49 4.80
C SER A 141 -7.12 -19.81 3.97
N PRO A 142 -8.26 -20.48 3.68
CA PRO A 142 -9.35 -19.86 2.93
C PRO A 142 -9.85 -18.54 3.54
N LEU A 143 -9.78 -18.38 4.86
CA LEU A 143 -10.15 -17.14 5.54
C LEU A 143 -9.08 -16.05 5.36
N ALA A 144 -7.81 -16.40 5.54
CA ALA A 144 -6.69 -15.48 5.33
C ALA A 144 -6.62 -15.01 3.87
N GLN A 145 -6.83 -15.91 2.90
CA GLN A 145 -6.83 -15.60 1.47
C GLN A 145 -7.88 -14.52 1.12
N ARG A 146 -9.13 -14.69 1.57
CA ARG A 146 -10.20 -13.71 1.32
C ARG A 146 -9.89 -12.35 1.92
N ARG A 147 -9.35 -12.32 3.15
CA ARG A 147 -8.93 -11.07 3.82
C ARG A 147 -7.77 -10.41 3.07
N ALA A 148 -6.73 -11.15 2.72
CA ALA A 148 -5.58 -10.64 2.00
C ALA A 148 -5.97 -10.07 0.63
N ALA A 149 -6.81 -10.79 -0.13
CA ALA A 149 -7.35 -10.30 -1.40
C ALA A 149 -8.12 -8.99 -1.24
N LYS A 150 -8.89 -8.84 -0.15
CA LYS A 150 -9.60 -7.58 0.15
C LYS A 150 -8.63 -6.45 0.45
N VAL A 151 -7.62 -6.69 1.27
CA VAL A 151 -6.61 -5.68 1.62
C VAL A 151 -5.84 -5.22 0.38
N LEU A 152 -5.44 -6.13 -0.50
CA LEU A 152 -4.73 -5.81 -1.76
C LEU A 152 -5.49 -4.82 -2.66
N GLN A 153 -6.82 -4.83 -2.64
CA GLN A 153 -7.64 -3.86 -3.40
C GLN A 153 -7.34 -2.43 -2.96
N TRP A 154 -7.21 -2.17 -1.65
CA TRP A 154 -6.91 -0.83 -1.11
C TRP A 154 -5.50 -0.36 -1.49
N PHE A 155 -4.54 -1.29 -1.58
CA PHE A 155 -3.18 -0.97 -2.03
C PHE A 155 -3.13 -0.68 -3.54
N LYS A 156 -4.03 -1.26 -4.36
CA LYS A 156 -4.12 -0.98 -5.80
C LYS A 156 -4.70 0.41 -6.09
N GLU A 157 -5.80 0.76 -5.42
CA GLU A 157 -6.48 2.06 -5.58
C GLU A 157 -5.53 3.24 -5.31
N GLU A 158 -4.66 3.12 -4.30
CA GLU A 158 -3.70 4.17 -3.97
C GLU A 158 -2.60 4.32 -5.03
N GLY A 159 -2.16 3.24 -5.67
CA GLY A 159 -1.22 3.30 -6.81
C GLY A 159 -1.85 3.96 -8.04
N GLN A 160 -3.12 3.68 -8.32
CA GLN A 160 -3.84 4.25 -9.45
C GLN A 160 -4.15 5.74 -9.28
N SER A 161 -4.40 6.22 -8.05
CA SER A 161 -4.56 7.65 -7.80
C SER A 161 -3.32 8.48 -8.16
N ARG A 162 -2.11 7.93 -7.98
CA ARG A 162 -0.86 8.58 -8.39
C ARG A 162 -0.67 8.60 -9.90
N ILE A 163 -1.04 7.53 -10.58
CA ILE A 163 -0.91 7.41 -12.05
C ILE A 163 -1.96 8.27 -12.77
N ARG A 164 -3.16 8.41 -12.20
CA ARG A 164 -4.24 9.21 -12.78
C ARG A 164 -4.00 10.73 -12.65
N ALA A 165 -3.21 11.17 -11.68
CA ALA A 165 -2.93 12.59 -11.43
C ALA A 165 -2.03 13.27 -12.47
N HIS A 166 -1.47 12.53 -13.44
CA HIS A 166 -0.47 13.06 -14.39
C HIS A 166 -0.75 12.79 -15.88
N SER A 167 -1.94 12.29 -16.24
CA SER A 167 -2.27 11.96 -17.65
C SER A 167 -3.41 12.80 -18.25
N GLY A 168 -3.55 14.06 -17.82
CA GLY A 168 -4.46 15.03 -18.43
C GLY A 168 -3.78 16.39 -18.62
N PRO A 169 -4.00 17.10 -19.74
CA PRO A 169 -3.47 18.45 -19.90
C PRO A 169 -4.11 19.36 -18.84
N ARG A 170 -3.29 19.92 -17.95
CA ARG A 170 -3.70 21.02 -17.07
C ARG A 170 -3.95 22.23 -17.97
N MET A 171 -5.21 22.58 -18.19
CA MET A 171 -5.55 23.98 -18.41
C MET A 171 -5.76 24.60 -17.04
N ASP A 172 -4.75 25.32 -16.55
CA ASP A 172 -4.99 26.38 -15.59
C ASP A 172 -5.78 27.45 -16.34
N GLY A 173 -7.07 27.55 -16.02
CA GLY A 173 -8.02 28.46 -16.67
C GLY A 173 -8.99 28.99 -15.62
N ALA A 174 -8.93 30.31 -15.43
CA ALA A 174 -9.58 31.09 -14.40
C ALA A 174 -11.09 30.84 -14.23
N SER A 175 -11.55 31.04 -13.00
CA SER A 175 -12.95 31.23 -12.64
C SER A 175 -13.61 32.36 -13.45
N CYS A 176 -14.73 32.09 -14.11
CA CYS A 176 -15.73 33.08 -14.56
C CYS A 176 -17.08 32.33 -14.54
N HIS A 177 -17.92 32.53 -13.53
CA HIS A 177 -19.08 33.43 -13.53
C HIS A 177 -20.12 33.15 -14.63
N ASP A 178 -21.33 32.87 -14.14
CA ASP A 178 -22.63 32.73 -14.78
C ASP A 178 -22.99 33.91 -15.72
N GLY A 179 -23.61 33.60 -16.86
CA GLY A 179 -24.16 34.58 -17.80
C GLY A 179 -24.32 34.05 -19.22
N GLY A 180 -25.55 33.93 -19.70
CA GLY A 180 -25.91 33.23 -20.94
C GLY A 180 -25.64 33.97 -22.26
N GLY A 181 -25.81 33.21 -23.36
CA GLY A 181 -25.87 33.74 -24.72
C GLY A 181 -25.29 32.75 -25.75
N GLY A 182 -26.09 32.31 -26.72
CA GLY A 182 -25.72 31.32 -27.75
C GLY A 182 -24.57 31.67 -28.71
N GLN A 183 -23.74 32.66 -28.38
CA GLN A 183 -22.53 33.04 -29.10
C GLN A 183 -21.32 32.20 -28.66
N ASP A 184 -21.24 31.81 -27.38
CA ASP A 184 -20.10 31.09 -26.79
C ASP A 184 -19.88 29.69 -27.38
N ALA A 185 -20.97 29.04 -27.81
CA ALA A 185 -20.90 27.73 -28.46
C ALA A 185 -20.23 27.79 -29.84
N LYS A 186 -20.38 28.92 -30.55
CA LYS A 186 -19.76 29.13 -31.86
C LYS A 186 -18.28 29.45 -31.71
N ASP A 187 -17.92 30.29 -30.74
CA ASP A 187 -16.52 30.63 -30.45
C ASP A 187 -15.74 29.42 -29.90
N CYS A 188 -16.38 28.56 -29.09
CA CYS A 188 -15.81 27.27 -28.71
C CYS A 188 -15.56 26.36 -29.92
N ARG A 189 -16.47 26.35 -30.89
CA ARG A 189 -16.30 25.51 -32.10
C ARG A 189 -15.18 26.04 -33.00
N ASP A 190 -15.11 27.35 -33.18
CA ASP A 190 -14.08 27.99 -33.99
C ASP A 190 -12.68 27.86 -33.36
N THR A 191 -12.59 27.90 -32.03
CA THR A 191 -11.33 27.65 -31.31
C THR A 191 -10.89 26.20 -31.42
N VAL A 192 -11.81 25.23 -31.28
CA VAL A 192 -11.52 23.81 -31.49
C VAL A 192 -11.04 23.55 -32.92
N ASP A 193 -11.70 24.10 -33.93
CA ASP A 193 -11.31 23.94 -35.33
C ASP A 193 -9.90 24.50 -35.61
N LYS A 194 -9.56 25.63 -34.98
CA LYS A 194 -8.22 26.22 -35.08
C LYS A 194 -7.15 25.33 -34.45
N ILE A 195 -7.46 24.71 -33.31
CA ILE A 195 -6.55 23.77 -32.62
C ILE A 195 -6.34 22.51 -33.47
N VAL A 196 -7.43 21.93 -34.01
CA VAL A 196 -7.36 20.73 -34.86
C VAL A 196 -6.48 20.99 -36.09
N LYS A 197 -6.70 22.11 -36.79
CA LYS A 197 -5.88 22.50 -37.95
C LYS A 197 -4.41 22.66 -37.59
N GLN A 198 -4.09 23.31 -36.47
CA GLN A 198 -2.70 23.46 -36.01
C GLN A 198 -2.04 22.12 -35.66
N SER A 199 -2.79 21.21 -35.05
CA SER A 199 -2.28 19.89 -34.68
C SER A 199 -1.96 19.04 -35.91
N LEU A 200 -2.83 19.10 -36.92
CA LEU A 200 -2.68 18.37 -38.18
C LEU A 200 -1.49 18.90 -38.99
N ASP A 201 -1.31 20.22 -39.07
CA ASP A 201 -0.15 20.85 -39.71
C ASP A 201 1.18 20.47 -39.03
N ARG A 202 1.22 20.50 -37.69
CA ARG A 202 2.41 20.06 -36.92
C ARG A 202 2.71 18.58 -37.15
N ASN A 203 1.68 17.74 -37.17
CA ASN A 203 1.83 16.31 -37.42
C ASN A 203 2.39 16.04 -38.82
N MET A 204 1.83 16.67 -39.85
CA MET A 204 2.30 16.56 -41.23
C MET A 204 3.75 17.04 -41.39
N LYS A 205 4.13 18.18 -40.78
CA LYS A 205 5.52 18.67 -40.77
C LYS A 205 6.48 17.69 -40.09
N SER A 206 6.04 17.04 -39.01
CA SER A 206 6.83 16.02 -38.31
C SER A 206 7.01 14.77 -39.18
N ILE A 207 5.95 14.30 -39.84
CA ILE A 207 6.01 13.17 -40.78
C ILE A 207 6.96 13.49 -41.94
N LEU A 208 6.83 14.66 -42.56
CA LEU A 208 7.68 15.08 -43.67
C LEU A 208 9.16 15.15 -43.26
N ARG A 209 9.49 15.73 -42.10
CA ARG A 209 10.86 15.75 -41.60
C ARG A 209 11.45 14.35 -41.40
N ARG A 210 10.64 13.41 -40.92
CA ARG A 210 11.07 12.00 -40.75
C ARG A 210 11.23 11.30 -42.09
N ALA A 211 10.38 11.61 -43.06
CA ALA A 211 10.48 11.07 -44.42
C ALA A 211 11.68 11.66 -45.17
N THR A 212 11.99 12.95 -45.04
CA THR A 212 13.17 13.55 -45.70
C THR A 212 14.47 13.12 -45.03
N ALA A 213 14.47 12.90 -43.71
CA ALA A 213 15.63 12.35 -43.00
C ALA A 213 16.01 10.92 -43.45
N SER A 214 15.08 10.15 -44.04
CA SER A 214 15.40 8.84 -44.62
C SER A 214 15.99 8.91 -46.03
N VAL A 215 15.78 10.02 -46.76
CA VAL A 215 16.36 10.25 -48.09
C VAL A 215 17.82 10.70 -47.98
N ASP A 216 18.22 11.40 -46.90
CA ASP A 216 19.63 11.77 -46.70
C ASP A 216 20.55 10.55 -46.44
N LEU A 217 20.01 9.42 -45.97
CA LEU A 217 20.77 8.19 -45.72
C LEU A 217 21.10 7.41 -47.00
N THR A 218 20.41 7.64 -48.12
CA THR A 218 20.71 6.97 -49.39
C THR A 218 21.91 7.61 -50.12
N ASN A 219 22.24 8.87 -49.83
CA ASN A 219 23.43 9.53 -50.37
C ASN A 219 24.74 9.09 -49.68
N VAL A 220 24.68 8.60 -48.44
CA VAL A 220 25.87 8.13 -47.69
C VAL A 220 26.29 6.71 -48.11
N LYS A 221 25.38 5.92 -48.71
CA LYS A 221 25.67 4.54 -49.14
C LYS A 221 26.57 4.42 -50.38
N LEU A 222 26.85 5.50 -51.09
CA LEU A 222 27.79 5.50 -52.22
C LEU A 222 29.27 5.62 -51.81
N LEU A 223 29.58 5.97 -50.56
CA LEU A 223 30.96 6.21 -50.09
C LEU A 223 31.66 4.98 -49.48
N VAL A 224 30.97 3.85 -49.29
CA VAL A 224 31.54 2.65 -48.65
C VAL A 224 31.97 1.57 -49.66
N ALA A 225 31.76 1.78 -50.96
CA ALA A 225 32.15 0.85 -52.01
C ALA A 225 33.45 1.25 -52.73
N SER A 226 34.57 1.35 -52.01
CA SER A 226 35.92 1.22 -52.61
C SER A 226 36.99 1.04 -51.54
N SER A 227 37.27 -0.22 -51.17
CA SER A 227 38.64 -0.68 -51.04
C SER A 227 38.65 -2.21 -51.10
N SER A 228 39.15 -2.72 -52.21
CA SER A 228 39.28 -4.13 -52.55
C SER A 228 40.76 -4.51 -52.55
N SER A 229 41.00 -5.79 -52.27
CA SER A 229 42.13 -6.63 -52.70
C SER A 229 43.26 -6.84 -51.67
N LYS A 230 43.36 -8.07 -51.12
CA LYS A 230 44.22 -9.22 -51.54
C LYS A 230 45.63 -9.07 -50.94
N SER A 231 46.32 -10.05 -50.36
CA SER A 231 46.30 -11.52 -50.40
C SER A 231 47.33 -12.04 -49.39
N LEU A 232 47.10 -13.22 -48.79
CA LEU A 232 48.17 -14.06 -48.18
C LEU A 232 49.03 -14.67 -49.31
N PRO A 233 50.34 -14.90 -49.13
CA PRO A 233 50.88 -16.15 -48.53
C PRO A 233 52.20 -15.89 -47.74
N CYS A 234 52.88 -16.78 -47.00
CA CYS A 234 52.85 -18.21 -46.68
C CYS A 234 52.98 -18.38 -45.16
#